data_AF-A0A847TIQ5-F1
#
_entry.id   AF-A0A847TIQ5-F1
#
_cell.length_a   1.000
_cell.length_b   1.000
_cell.length_c   1.000
_cell.angle_alpha   90.00
_cell.angle_beta   90.00
_cell.angle_gamma   90.00
#
_symmetry.space_group_name_H-M   'P 1'
#
loop_
_entity.id
_entity.type
_entity.pdbx_description
1 polymer ?
#
loop_
_entity_poly.entity_id
_entity_poly.type
_entity_poly.pdbx_seq_one_letter_code
_entity_poly.pdbx_strand_id
1 'polypeptide(L)' 'MSVIVILLGVSLLVALGFLGAFIWSVKNGQFEDDFSPAHRILFEDKKDNVND' A
#
# COMPACT_ATOMS: atom_id res chain seq x y z
N MET A 1 27.79 -9.58 -26.16
CA MET A 1 28.31 -9.33 -24.78
C MET A 1 27.87 -7.98 -24.21
N SER A 2 27.95 -6.86 -24.95
CA SER A 2 27.51 -5.54 -24.45
C SER A 2 26.03 -5.48 -24.01
N VAL A 3 25.12 -6.11 -24.76
CA VAL A 3 23.67 -6.12 -24.47
C VAL A 3 23.34 -6.79 -23.12
N ILE A 4 24.09 -7.82 -22.71
CA ILE A 4 23.87 -8.53 -21.45
C ILE A 4 24.15 -7.61 -20.26
N VAL A 5 25.19 -6.78 -20.34
CA VAL A 5 25.54 -5.81 -19.30
C VAL A 5 24.44 -4.74 -19.16
N ILE A 6 23.90 -4.28 -20.28
CA ILE A 6 22.77 -3.32 -20.28
C ILE A 6 21.52 -3.96 -19.66
N LEU A 7 21.19 -5.21 -20.05
CA LEU A 7 20.05 -5.92 -19.49
C LEU A 7 20.16 -6.12 -17.98
N LEU A 8 21.37 -6.45 -17.49
CA LEU A 8 21.64 -6.59 -16.05
C LEU A 8 21.48 -5.26 -15.30
N GLY A 9 21.94 -4.15 -15.88
CA GLY A 9 21.75 -2.83 -15.28
C GLY A 9 20.27 -2.44 -15.19
N VAL A 10 19.52 -2.68 -16.27
CA VAL A 10 18.07 -2.39 -16.32
C VAL A 10 17.30 -3.27 -15.36
N SER A 11 17.59 -4.58 -15.28
CA SER A 11 16.89 -5.47 -14.36
C SER A 11 17.13 -5.09 -12.90
N LEU A 12 18.35 -4.68 -12.56
CA LEU A 12 18.69 -4.21 -11.22
C LEU A 12 17.96 -2.90 -10.88
N LEU A 13 17.90 -1.95 -11.82
CA LEU A 13 17.16 -0.70 -11.64
C LEU A 13 15.67 -0.96 -11.41
N VAL A 14 15.06 -1.86 -12.18
CA VAL A 14 13.65 -2.25 -12.01
C VAL A 14 13.44 -2.89 -10.63
N ALA A 15 14.30 -3.82 -10.23
CA ALA A 15 14.21 -4.47 -8.92
C ALA A 15 14.30 -3.48 -7.75
N LEU A 16 15.25 -2.54 -7.80
CA LEU A 16 15.39 -1.49 -6.80
C LEU A 16 14.22 -0.51 -6.82
N GLY A 17 13.69 -0.18 -8.01
CA GLY A 17 12.50 0.66 -8.15
C GLY A 17 11.27 0.04 -7.50
N PHE A 18 11.01 -1.24 -7.76
CA PHE A 18 9.93 -1.98 -7.11
C PHE A 18 10.12 -2.10 -5.60
N LEU A 19 11.34 -2.37 -5.15
CA LEU A 19 11.64 -2.45 -3.71
C LEU A 19 11.41 -1.10 -3.01
N GLY A 20 11.86 0.00 -3.63
CA GLY A 20 11.65 1.35 -3.10
C GLY A 20 10.17 1.72 -3.04
N ALA A 21 9.42 1.43 -4.10
CA ALA A 21 7.97 1.64 -4.15
C ALA A 21 7.24 0.78 -3.09
N PHE A 22 7.67 -0.45 -2.89
CA PHE A 22 7.12 -1.35 -1.86
C PHE A 22 7.35 -0.80 -0.45
N ILE A 23 8.58 -0.39 -0.13
CA ILE A 23 8.89 0.21 1.19
C ILE A 23 8.10 1.50 1.40
N TRP A 24 8.00 2.35 0.37
CA TRP A 24 7.20 3.56 0.44
C TRP A 24 5.72 3.25 0.70
N SER A 25 5.14 2.28 -0.03
CA SER A 25 3.75 1.84 0.14
C SER A 25 3.46 1.33 1.54
N VAL A 26 4.33 0.48 2.09
CA VAL A 26 4.21 -0.04 3.47
C VAL A 26 4.31 1.09 4.49
N LYS A 27 5.25 2.03 4.30
CA LYS A 27 5.41 3.17 5.20
C LYS A 27 4.24 4.17 5.12
N ASN A 28 3.55 4.24 3.99
CA ASN A 28 2.43 5.15 3.79
C ASN A 28 1.13 4.67 4.46
N GLY A 29 1.18 3.62 5.28
CA GLY A 29 0.03 3.18 6.08
C GLY A 29 -1.13 2.61 5.27
N GLN A 30 -0.93 2.21 4.00
CA GLN A 30 -2.01 1.65 3.17
C GLN A 30 -2.65 0.37 3.78
N PHE A 31 -1.95 -0.27 4.71
CA PHE A 31 -2.43 -1.45 5.42
C PHE A 31 -3.06 -1.14 6.79
N GLU A 32 -3.15 0.14 7.17
CA GLU A 32 -3.72 0.58 8.45
C GLU A 32 -5.25 0.75 8.39
N ASP A 33 -5.88 0.49 7.24
CA ASP A 33 -7.34 0.40 7.14
C ASP A 33 -7.82 -0.95 7.71
N ASP A 34 -7.60 -1.11 9.02
CA ASP A 34 -7.94 -2.32 9.79
C ASP A 34 -9.46 -2.56 9.90
N PHE A 35 -10.26 -1.52 9.62
CA PHE A 35 -11.72 -1.58 9.72
C PHE A 35 -12.35 -1.52 8.34
N SER A 36 -12.82 -2.68 7.88
CA SER A 36 -13.58 -2.78 6.64
C SER A 36 -14.72 -1.74 6.61
N PRO A 37 -14.98 -1.09 5.46
CA PRO A 37 -16.04 -0.08 5.32
C PRO A 37 -17.41 -0.57 5.83
N ALA A 38 -17.67 -1.87 5.77
CA ALA A 38 -18.90 -2.47 6.27
C ALA A 38 -19.07 -2.36 7.80
N HIS A 39 -17.99 -2.49 8.58
CA HIS A 39 -18.05 -2.33 10.04
C HIS A 39 -18.32 -0.88 10.43
N ARG A 40 -17.72 0.08 9.70
CA ARG A 40 -17.98 1.51 9.87
C ARG A 40 -19.46 1.83 9.70
N ILE A 41 -20.04 1.42 8.58
CA ILE A 41 -21.42 1.75 8.21
C ILE A 41 -22.45 1.07 9.13
N LEU A 42 -22.20 -0.16 9.60
CA LEU A 42 -23.16 -0.91 10.42
C LEU A 42 -23.17 -0.51 11.90
N PHE A 43 -22.05 -0.02 12.44
CA PHE A 43 -21.91 0.19 13.89
C PHE A 43 -21.63 1.64 14.29
N GLU A 44 -21.09 2.51 13.42
CA GLU A 44 -20.91 3.93 13.75
C GLU A 44 -22.24 4.69 13.70
N ASP A 45 -23.10 4.41 12.70
CA ASP A 45 -24.39 5.09 12.50
C ASP A 45 -25.37 4.88 13.68
N LYS A 46 -25.17 3.84 14.49
CA LYS A 46 -25.98 3.56 15.69
C LYS A 46 -25.59 4.41 16.90
N LYS A 47 -24.35 4.89 16.97
CA LYS A 47 -23.81 5.55 18.18
C LYS A 47 -24.23 7.02 18.28
N ASP A 48 -24.51 7.66 17.15
CA ASP A 48 -24.87 9.08 17.07
C ASP A 48 -26.36 9.35 17.36
N ASN A 49 -27.20 8.32 17.36
CA ASN A 49 -28.65 8.40 17.60
C ASN A 49 -29.08 8.14 19.07
N VAL A 50 -28.13 8.06 20.00
CA VAL A 50 -28.41 7.76 21.43
C VAL A 50 -28.32 9.00 22.33
N ASN A 51 -27.88 10.15 21.80
CA ASN A 51 -27.70 11.39 22.56
C ASN A 51 -28.65 12.53 22.14
N ASP A 52 -29.81 12.23 21.55
CA ASP A 52 -30.97 13.14 21.48
C ASP A 52 -32.20 12.47 22.11
#